data_AF-A0A6P0NHI6-F1
#
_entry.id   AF-A0A6P0NHI6-F1
#
_cell.length_a   1.000
_cell.length_b   1.000
_cell.length_c   1.000
_cell.angle_alpha   90.00
_cell.angle_beta   90.00
_cell.angle_gamma   90.00
#
_symmetry.space_group_name_H-M   'P 1'
#
loop_
_entity.id
_entity.type
_entity.pdbx_description
1 polymer ?
#
loop_
_entity_poly.entity_id
_entity_poly.type
_entity_poly.pdbx_seq_one_letter_code
_entity_poly.pdbx_strand_id
1 'polypeptide(L)' 'MKWRVILEPDLDNGDWAAWCPEFPGCTSCGETKLEAIENIREAIQLYLEPAPLEVKT' A
#
# COMPACT_ATOMS: atom_id res chain seq x y z
N MET A 1 -5.30 9.86 9.96
CA MET A 1 -3.86 9.72 10.26
C MET A 1 -3.06 10.09 9.01
N LYS A 2 -1.77 10.45 9.17
CA LYS A 2 -0.85 10.67 8.06
C LYS A 2 0.32 9.71 8.24
N TRP A 3 0.60 8.89 7.23
CA TRP A 3 1.70 7.93 7.22
C TRP A 3 2.74 8.35 6.20
N ARG A 4 4.00 8.02 6.48
CA ARG A 4 5.08 8.26 5.52
C ARG A 4 5.20 7.05 4.61
N VAL A 5 5.07 7.30 3.32
CA VAL A 5 5.26 6.30 2.27
C VAL A 5 6.55 6.60 1.52
N ILE A 6 7.28 5.54 1.20
CA ILE A 6 8.45 5.59 0.33
C ILE A 6 7.95 5.28 -1.08
N LEU A 7 8.33 6.12 -2.04
CA LEU A 7 8.03 5.96 -3.46
C LEU A 7 9.34 5.79 -4.20
N GLU A 8 9.47 4.68 -4.92
CA GLU A 8 10.63 4.35 -5.72
C GLU A 8 10.18 4.13 -7.17
N PRO A 9 10.76 4.84 -8.15
CA PRO A 9 10.48 4.58 -9.55
C PRO A 9 11.17 3.30 -10.00
N ASP A 10 10.44 2.44 -10.70
CA ASP A 10 10.97 1.26 -11.37
C ASP A 10 11.57 1.68 -12.72
N LEU A 11 12.88 1.47 -12.87
CA LEU A 11 13.63 1.94 -14.04
C LEU A 11 13.46 1.02 -15.26
N ASP A 12 12.96 -0.21 -15.07
CA ASP A 12 12.83 -1.21 -16.11
C ASP A 12 11.44 -1.14 -16.78
N ASN A 13 10.37 -1.04 -15.98
CA ASN A 13 9.00 -0.96 -16.51
C ASN A 13 8.45 0.48 -16.59
N GLY A 14 9.07 1.43 -15.90
CA GLY A 14 8.57 2.81 -15.79
C GLY A 14 7.46 3.01 -14.75
N ASP A 15 7.17 1.96 -13.99
CA ASP A 15 6.19 1.97 -12.90
C ASP A 15 6.72 2.69 -11.64
N TRP A 16 5.86 2.86 -10.65
CA TRP A 16 6.17 3.40 -9.34
C TRP A 16 5.82 2.38 -8.27
N ALA A 17 6.80 1.97 -7.49
CA ALA A 17 6.59 1.21 -6.27
C ALA A 17 6.35 2.14 -5.08
N ALA A 18 5.38 1.82 -4.24
CA ALA A 18 5.05 2.53 -3.01
C ALA A 18 4.98 1.56 -1.84
N TRP A 19 5.63 1.87 -0.73
CA TRP A 19 5.51 1.06 0.49
C TRP A 19 5.57 1.89 1.76
N CYS A 20 4.96 1.39 2.83
CA CYS A 20 4.98 2.04 4.14
C CYS A 20 5.81 1.24 5.14
N PRO A 21 6.93 1.78 5.68
CA PRO A 21 7.73 1.09 6.69
C PRO A 21 6.98 0.78 7.98
N GLU A 22 5.91 1.53 8.26
CA GLU A 22 5.07 1.38 9.47
C GLU A 22 4.13 0.17 9.37
N PHE A 23 3.84 -0.31 8.16
CA PHE A 23 2.94 -1.44 7.91
C PHE A 23 3.71 -2.53 7.14
N PRO A 24 4.38 -3.45 7.85
CA PRO A 24 5.16 -4.51 7.21
C PRO A 24 4.25 -5.37 6.33
N GLY A 25 4.62 -5.49 5.05
CA GLY A 25 3.83 -6.20 4.03
C GLY A 25 2.83 -5.34 3.28
N CYS A 26 2.65 -4.07 3.63
CA CYS A 26 1.81 -3.13 2.88
C CYS A 26 2.65 -2.46 1.79
N THR A 27 2.58 -3.03 0.58
CA THR A 27 3.26 -2.56 -0.62
C THR A 27 2.25 -2.41 -1.75
N SER A 28 2.45 -1.43 -2.61
CA SER A 28 1.62 -1.18 -3.78
C SER A 28 2.45 -0.65 -4.93
N CYS A 29 1.92 -0.73 -6.15
CA CYS A 29 2.58 -0.21 -7.35
C CYS A 29 1.56 0.53 -8.23
N GLY A 30 2.02 1.35 -9.16
CA GLY A 30 1.19 1.96 -10.19
C GLY A 30 2.01 2.56 -11.32
N GLU A 31 1.42 2.75 -12.50
CA GLU A 31 2.09 3.28 -13.70
C GLU A 31 2.52 4.75 -13.52
N THR A 32 1.86 5.45 -12.59
CA THR A 32 2.18 6.84 -12.25
C THR A 32 2.35 7.02 -10.75
N LYS A 33 3.10 8.06 -10.37
CA LYS A 33 3.27 8.44 -8.96
C LYS A 33 1.92 8.66 -8.24
N LEU A 34 0.93 9.22 -8.92
CA LEU A 34 -0.40 9.47 -8.33
C LEU A 34 -1.15 8.17 -8.09
N GLU A 35 -1.07 7.24 -9.04
CA GLU A 35 -1.70 5.92 -8.94
C GLU A 35 -1.08 5.09 -7.82
N ALA A 36 0.25 5.03 -7.74
CA ALA A 36 0.94 4.32 -6.65
C ALA A 36 0.59 4.88 -5.26
N ILE A 37 0.35 6.20 -5.15
CA ILE A 37 -0.09 6.85 -3.91
C ILE A 37 -1.55 6.49 -3.57
N GLU A 38 -2.44 6.42 -4.55
CA GLU A 38 -3.82 6.05 -4.29
C GLU A 38 -3.92 4.58 -3.91
N ASN A 39 -3.21 3.70 -4.63
CA ASN A 39 -3.22 2.28 -4.36
C ASN A 39 -2.64 1.93 -2.98
N ILE A 40 -1.56 2.60 -2.53
CA ILE A 40 -1.03 2.38 -1.17
C ILE A 40 -1.98 2.92 -0.10
N ARG A 41 -2.75 3.97 -0.39
CA ARG A 41 -3.75 4.51 0.53
C ARG A 41 -4.90 3.51 0.74
N GLU A 42 -5.37 2.89 -0.33
CA GLU A 42 -6.36 1.80 -0.27
C GLU A 42 -5.81 0.58 0.47
N ALA A 43 -4.57 0.18 0.20
CA ALA A 43 -3.93 -0.94 0.88
C ALA A 43 -3.81 -0.71 2.40
N ILE A 44 -3.44 0.50 2.84
CA ILE A 44 -3.42 0.86 4.27
C ILE A 44 -4.83 0.84 4.86
N GLN A 45 -5.83 1.33 4.12
CA GLN A 45 -7.22 1.31 4.59
C GLN A 45 -7.72 -0.12 4.79
N LEU A 46 -7.41 -1.01 3.85
CA LEU A 46 -7.74 -2.43 3.95
C LEU A 46 -6.98 -3.11 5.11
N TYR A 47 -5.72 -2.76 5.31
CA TYR A 47 -4.91 -3.29 6.42
C TYR A 47 -5.51 -2.95 7.79
N LEU A 48 -6.12 -1.77 7.93
CA LEU A 48 -6.76 -1.31 9.16
C LEU A 48 -8.20 -1.79 9.31
N GLU A 49 -8.77 -2.41 8.27
CA GLU A 49 -10.13 -2.90 8.32
C GLU A 49 -10.23 -4.10 9.27
N PRO A 50 -11.18 -4.10 10.23
CA PRO A 50 -11.36 -5.22 11.14
C PRO A 50 -11.86 -6.44 10.36
N ALA A 51 -11.01 -7.46 10.24
CA ALA A 51 -11.42 -8.73 9.67
C ALA A 51 -12.44 -9.43 10.60
N PRO A 52 -13.61 -9.86 10.11
CA PRO A 52 -14.51 -10.69 10.89
C PRO A 52 -13.81 -12.03 11.18
N LEU A 53 -13.52 -12.28 12.46
CA LEU A 53 -13.03 -13.57 12.89
C LEU A 53 -14.22 -14.53 12.95
N GLU A 54 -14.32 -15.44 11.97
CA GLU A 54 -15.20 -16.61 12.07
C GLU A 54 -14.61 -17.58 13.09
N VAL A 55 -14.95 -17.38 14.36
CA VAL A 55 -14.65 -18.34 15.42
C VAL A 55 -15.60 -19.53 15.23
N LYS A 56 -15.16 -20.57 14.53
CA LYS A 56 -15.90 -21.84 14.48
C LYS A 56 -15.96 -22.42 15.89
N THR A 57 -17.15 -22.36 16.48
CA THR A 57 -17.50 -23.06 17.74
C THR A 57 -17.94 -24.47 17.42
#